data_AF-A0A1B8U2X7-F1
#
_entry.id   AF-A0A1B8U2X7-F1
#
_cell.length_a   1.000
_cell.length_b   1.000
_cell.length_c   1.000
_cell.angle_alpha   90.00
_cell.angle_beta   90.00
_cell.angle_gamma   90.00
#
_symmetry.space_group_name_H-M   'P 1'
#
loop_
_entity.id
_entity.type
_entity.pdbx_description
1 polymer ?
#
loop_
_entity_poly.entity_id
_entity_poly.type
_entity_poly.pdbx_seq_one_letter_code
_entity_poly.pdbx_strand_id
1 'polypeptide(L)'
;MEITTINQIREKRDSIREQIKSLNLKSFGSTTYGNENEYTFKGLIAGIDALLTDISTLTQYQNKFVKISTYNERNGIYSNLNRIDTYLQTPNNYISQFEALKVQIRAYNVRNISERQLEFEKEIEEVRKIKIELQQILVESKELNESIDEKNDSIEKKLETSTEKLTEIESELEKITERKDELIEQSETLETINDKLNSIKESASDNLEEITTSLTESKGNEKLITSFANKVQDREKKLDELEQNTNSNNEKLSEYIKERETILKQANELIESSKKALNYTTAEGISASFQEQYNNSNNWKIFGSWIFGAVICLLGTIALGIWILKTKDDNIGILIGRISLLPLPIIGAIFCANQYTKQKNIIEDYAYKMVLSKAIVGFSEQLKKNGTDGNEEYVHYIKTALIEIHKDPLRKREKTKQTETKDTNFKDLIEVAERIVKLTKVE
;
A
#
# COMPACT_ATOMS: atom_id res chain seq x y z
N MET A 1 -125.20 18.55 -38.95
CA MET A 1 -125.00 19.42 -40.14
C MET A 1 -126.36 19.56 -40.80
N GLU A 2 -126.91 20.77 -40.89
CA GLU A 2 -128.24 20.97 -41.49
C GLU A 2 -128.19 20.77 -43.00
N ILE A 3 -129.15 20.04 -43.55
CA ILE A 3 -129.16 19.65 -44.96
C ILE A 3 -130.01 20.64 -45.74
N THR A 4 -129.39 21.32 -46.71
CA THR A 4 -129.98 22.43 -47.48
C THR A 4 -131.36 22.09 -48.06
N THR A 5 -131.52 20.90 -48.66
CA THR A 5 -132.80 20.46 -49.25
C THR A 5 -133.92 20.31 -48.22
N ILE A 6 -133.61 19.92 -46.99
CA ILE A 6 -134.59 19.80 -45.91
C ILE A 6 -135.05 21.18 -45.43
N ASN A 7 -134.13 22.14 -45.33
CA ASN A 7 -134.46 23.51 -44.97
C ASN A 7 -135.34 24.17 -46.04
N GLN A 8 -135.02 23.99 -47.33
CA GLN A 8 -135.85 24.49 -48.43
C GLN A 8 -137.28 23.91 -48.42
N ILE A 9 -137.44 22.63 -48.08
CA ILE A 9 -138.76 22.00 -47.91
C ILE A 9 -139.52 22.63 -46.73
N ARG A 10 -138.85 22.84 -45.58
CA ARG A 10 -139.45 23.47 -44.39
C ARG A 10 -139.93 24.89 -44.69
N GLU A 11 -139.10 25.70 -45.34
CA GLU A 11 -139.43 27.07 -45.73
C GLU A 11 -140.69 27.13 -46.60
N LYS A 12 -140.77 26.29 -47.65
CA LYS A 12 -141.95 26.26 -48.54
C LYS A 12 -143.19 25.71 -47.86
N ARG A 13 -143.04 24.68 -47.01
CA ARG A 13 -144.13 24.17 -46.20
C ARG A 13 -144.72 25.27 -45.30
N ASP A 14 -143.86 26.01 -44.61
CA ASP A 14 -144.29 27.05 -43.67
C ASP A 14 -144.91 28.24 -44.41
N SER A 15 -144.36 28.61 -45.57
CA SER A 15 -144.95 29.64 -46.44
C SER A 15 -146.36 29.25 -46.90
N ILE A 16 -146.59 28.02 -47.37
CA ILE A 16 -147.92 27.54 -47.78
C ILE A 16 -148.89 27.57 -46.59
N ARG A 17 -148.47 27.17 -45.39
CA ARG A 17 -149.33 27.21 -44.19
C ARG A 17 -149.79 28.63 -43.87
N GLU A 18 -148.88 29.60 -43.95
CA GLU A 18 -149.24 31.00 -43.74
C GLU A 18 -150.19 31.52 -44.83
N GLN A 19 -149.95 31.15 -46.10
CA GLN A 19 -150.89 31.50 -47.17
C GLN A 19 -152.29 30.91 -46.93
N ILE A 20 -152.39 29.62 -46.56
CA ILE A 20 -153.66 28.95 -46.27
C ILE A 20 -154.49 29.70 -45.20
N LYS A 21 -153.85 30.20 -44.13
CA LYS A 21 -154.53 30.98 -43.07
C LYS A 21 -155.20 32.25 -43.59
N SER A 22 -154.66 32.85 -44.66
CA SER A 22 -155.14 34.11 -45.24
C SER A 22 -156.15 33.94 -46.39
N LEU A 23 -156.46 32.72 -46.81
CA LEU A 23 -157.35 32.46 -47.94
C LEU A 23 -158.83 32.71 -47.60
N ASN A 24 -159.53 33.45 -48.48
CA ASN A 24 -160.98 33.55 -48.43
C ASN A 24 -161.65 32.33 -49.09
N LEU A 25 -161.92 31.28 -48.31
CA LEU A 25 -162.53 30.04 -48.83
C LEU A 25 -163.97 30.22 -49.34
N LYS A 26 -164.63 31.36 -49.09
CA LYS A 26 -166.01 31.63 -49.54
C LYS A 26 -166.06 32.13 -51.00
N SER A 27 -164.98 32.72 -51.51
CA SER A 27 -164.94 33.31 -52.87
C SER A 27 -164.84 32.29 -54.01
N PHE A 28 -164.63 31.00 -53.70
CA PHE A 28 -164.37 29.95 -54.70
C PHE A 28 -165.60 29.06 -55.02
N GLY A 29 -166.79 29.40 -54.49
CA GLY A 29 -168.06 28.79 -54.86
C GLY A 29 -168.13 27.25 -54.74
N SER A 30 -169.02 26.64 -55.52
CA SER A 30 -169.20 25.18 -55.64
C SER A 30 -168.32 24.56 -56.72
N THR A 31 -167.32 25.28 -57.22
CA THR A 31 -166.48 24.84 -58.34
C THR A 31 -165.67 23.62 -57.94
N THR A 32 -165.72 22.62 -58.79
CA THR A 32 -164.93 21.39 -58.69
C THR A 32 -163.76 21.42 -59.65
N TYR A 33 -162.70 20.70 -59.29
CA TYR A 33 -161.42 20.66 -59.98
C TYR A 33 -160.90 19.21 -60.02
N GLY A 34 -159.98 18.94 -60.94
CA GLY A 34 -159.48 17.59 -61.20
C GLY A 34 -160.05 17.00 -62.48
N ASN A 35 -159.54 15.84 -62.88
CA ASN A 35 -159.94 15.19 -64.14
C ASN A 35 -161.36 14.62 -64.06
N GLU A 36 -161.81 14.26 -62.86
CA GLU A 36 -163.14 13.69 -62.56
C GLU A 36 -164.01 14.66 -61.74
N ASN A 37 -163.59 15.92 -61.57
CA ASN A 37 -164.23 16.90 -60.70
C ASN A 37 -164.26 16.47 -59.22
N GLU A 38 -163.27 15.69 -58.81
CA GLU A 38 -163.16 15.03 -57.51
C GLU A 38 -162.79 15.99 -56.37
N TYR A 39 -162.30 17.19 -56.69
CA TYR A 39 -161.82 18.14 -55.70
C TYR A 39 -162.66 19.40 -55.62
N THR A 40 -163.18 19.70 -54.43
CA THR A 40 -163.59 21.08 -54.10
C THR A 40 -162.36 21.88 -53.67
N PHE A 41 -162.39 23.21 -53.83
CA PHE A 41 -161.28 24.05 -53.35
C PHE A 41 -160.95 23.81 -51.86
N LYS A 42 -161.99 23.71 -51.02
CA LYS A 42 -161.84 23.38 -49.60
C LYS A 42 -161.19 22.01 -49.38
N GLY A 43 -161.55 21.01 -50.19
CA GLY A 43 -160.96 19.68 -50.16
C GLY A 43 -159.48 19.68 -50.55
N LEU A 44 -159.07 20.47 -51.55
CA LEU A 44 -157.65 20.64 -51.91
C LEU A 44 -156.85 21.26 -50.77
N ILE A 45 -157.35 22.34 -50.17
CA ILE A 45 -156.68 23.01 -49.06
C ILE A 45 -156.54 22.07 -47.85
N ALA A 46 -157.59 21.34 -47.48
CA ALA A 46 -157.53 20.34 -46.41
C ALA A 46 -156.56 19.19 -46.73
N GLY A 47 -156.54 18.73 -47.99
CA GLY A 47 -155.61 17.71 -48.44
C GLY A 47 -154.15 18.19 -48.43
N ILE A 48 -153.89 19.43 -48.86
CA ILE A 48 -152.56 20.05 -48.79
C ILE A 48 -152.14 20.15 -47.33
N ASP A 49 -152.99 20.66 -46.44
CA ASP A 49 -152.65 20.80 -45.02
C ASP A 49 -152.29 19.46 -44.34
N ALA A 50 -153.00 18.38 -44.70
CA ALA A 50 -152.65 17.03 -44.28
C ALA A 50 -151.26 16.60 -44.78
N LEU A 51 -150.91 16.88 -46.05
CA LEU A 51 -149.59 16.59 -46.59
C LEU A 51 -148.49 17.43 -45.93
N LEU A 52 -148.76 18.71 -45.64
CA LEU A 52 -147.82 19.58 -44.93
C LEU A 52 -147.54 19.05 -43.52
N THR A 53 -148.53 18.44 -42.87
CA THR A 53 -148.37 17.76 -41.58
C THR A 53 -147.47 16.54 -41.71
N ASP A 54 -147.68 15.67 -42.70
CA ASP A 54 -146.80 14.52 -42.94
C ASP A 54 -145.35 14.97 -43.26
N ILE A 55 -145.19 16.06 -44.02
CA ILE A 55 -143.89 16.67 -44.35
C ILE A 55 -143.22 17.29 -43.12
N SER A 56 -144.00 17.83 -42.17
CA SER A 56 -143.47 18.29 -40.88
C SER A 56 -142.78 17.16 -40.13
N THR A 57 -143.41 15.99 -40.04
CA THR A 57 -142.81 14.84 -39.36
C THR A 57 -141.53 14.37 -40.06
N LEU A 58 -141.50 14.29 -41.39
CA LEU A 58 -140.28 13.94 -42.14
C LEU A 58 -139.13 14.91 -41.89
N THR A 59 -139.43 16.21 -41.99
CA THR A 59 -138.40 17.23 -41.86
C THR A 59 -137.94 17.42 -40.42
N GLN A 60 -138.75 17.11 -39.41
CA GLN A 60 -138.34 17.14 -38.00
C GLN A 60 -137.19 16.16 -37.72
N TYR A 61 -137.24 14.95 -38.30
CA TYR A 61 -136.23 13.91 -38.13
C TYR A 61 -135.26 13.84 -39.31
N GLN A 62 -134.46 14.88 -39.49
CA GLN A 62 -133.60 15.08 -40.67
C GLN A 62 -132.71 13.86 -41.01
N ASN A 63 -132.07 13.23 -40.02
CA ASN A 63 -131.15 12.11 -40.25
C ASN A 63 -131.88 10.89 -40.83
N LYS A 64 -133.08 10.59 -40.33
CA LYS A 64 -133.89 9.48 -40.85
C LYS A 64 -134.41 9.80 -42.24
N PHE A 65 -134.91 11.02 -42.45
CA PHE A 65 -135.40 11.41 -43.76
C PHE A 65 -134.30 11.26 -44.82
N VAL A 66 -133.05 11.60 -44.49
CA VAL A 66 -131.89 11.43 -45.39
C VAL A 66 -131.54 9.98 -45.64
N LYS A 67 -131.69 9.12 -44.63
CA LYS A 67 -131.42 7.68 -44.76
C LYS A 67 -132.43 6.98 -45.66
N ILE A 68 -133.69 7.41 -45.63
CA ILE A 68 -134.79 6.78 -46.38
C ILE A 68 -135.14 7.50 -47.68
N SER A 69 -134.49 8.63 -47.99
CA SER A 69 -134.71 9.39 -49.22
C SER A 69 -133.40 9.77 -49.89
N THR A 70 -133.45 9.89 -51.20
CA THR A 70 -132.37 10.41 -52.02
C THR A 70 -132.46 11.94 -52.11
N TYR A 71 -131.36 12.55 -52.54
CA TYR A 71 -131.34 13.98 -52.85
C TYR A 71 -132.42 14.38 -53.87
N ASN A 72 -132.61 13.57 -54.92
CA ASN A 72 -133.58 13.83 -56.00
C ASN A 72 -135.03 13.79 -55.50
N GLU A 73 -135.37 12.84 -54.63
CA GLU A 73 -136.73 12.75 -54.07
C GLU A 73 -137.05 13.95 -53.18
N ARG A 74 -136.10 14.39 -52.35
CA ARG A 74 -136.24 15.63 -51.56
C ARG A 74 -136.41 16.85 -52.45
N ASN A 75 -135.61 16.96 -53.51
CA ASN A 75 -135.74 18.06 -54.46
C ASN A 75 -137.08 18.02 -55.24
N GLY A 76 -137.60 16.82 -55.51
CA GLY A 76 -138.95 16.62 -56.07
C GLY A 76 -140.06 17.14 -55.15
N ILE A 77 -139.98 16.83 -53.85
CA ILE A 77 -140.91 17.37 -52.83
C ILE A 77 -140.84 18.89 -52.80
N TYR A 78 -139.63 19.45 -52.75
CA TYR A 78 -139.43 20.91 -52.78
C TYR A 78 -140.05 21.54 -54.04
N SER A 79 -139.81 20.96 -55.22
CA SER A 79 -140.32 21.49 -56.49
C SER A 79 -141.85 21.47 -56.55
N ASN A 80 -142.48 20.39 -56.06
CA ASN A 80 -143.93 20.28 -55.97
C ASN A 80 -144.51 21.30 -54.98
N LEU A 81 -143.90 21.45 -53.80
CA LEU A 81 -144.31 22.46 -52.82
C LEU A 81 -144.16 23.88 -53.37
N ASN A 82 -143.05 24.20 -54.02
CA ASN A 82 -142.83 25.53 -54.60
C ASN A 82 -143.90 25.91 -55.63
N ARG A 83 -144.37 24.93 -56.43
CA ARG A 83 -145.42 25.17 -57.42
C ARG A 83 -146.81 25.31 -56.77
N ILE A 84 -147.09 24.54 -55.72
CA ILE A 84 -148.31 24.71 -54.90
C ILE A 84 -148.32 26.09 -54.22
N ASP A 85 -147.20 26.48 -53.62
CA ASP A 85 -146.97 27.78 -52.97
C ASP A 85 -147.21 28.95 -53.93
N THR A 86 -146.74 28.85 -55.18
CA THR A 86 -146.89 29.91 -56.18
C THR A 86 -148.33 30.06 -56.69
N TYR A 87 -149.07 28.96 -56.82
CA TYR A 87 -150.37 28.94 -57.51
C TYR A 87 -151.55 28.58 -56.61
N LEU A 88 -151.42 28.70 -55.29
CA LEU A 88 -152.38 28.20 -54.29
C LEU A 88 -153.84 28.65 -54.53
N GLN A 89 -154.04 29.85 -55.08
CA GLN A 89 -155.36 30.42 -55.41
C GLN A 89 -155.92 29.97 -56.78
N THR A 90 -155.11 29.29 -57.61
CA THR A 90 -155.48 28.80 -58.94
C THR A 90 -155.30 27.27 -59.02
N PRO A 91 -156.28 26.47 -58.55
CA PRO A 91 -156.18 25.01 -58.45
C PRO A 91 -155.68 24.29 -59.69
N ASN A 92 -156.19 24.66 -60.87
CA ASN A 92 -155.81 24.03 -62.15
C ASN A 92 -154.30 24.07 -62.41
N ASN A 93 -153.56 25.00 -61.81
CA ASN A 93 -152.12 25.18 -62.01
C ASN A 93 -151.25 24.34 -61.06
N TYR A 94 -151.81 23.73 -60.00
CA TYR A 94 -151.06 22.94 -59.03
C TYR A 94 -151.62 21.53 -58.73
N ILE A 95 -152.81 21.16 -59.21
CA ILE A 95 -153.41 19.85 -58.90
C ILE A 95 -152.48 18.68 -59.25
N SER A 96 -151.79 18.74 -60.39
CA SER A 96 -150.83 17.69 -60.76
C SER A 96 -149.68 17.54 -59.76
N GLN A 97 -149.23 18.64 -59.15
CA GLN A 97 -148.17 18.68 -58.15
C GLN A 97 -148.68 18.22 -56.79
N PHE A 98 -149.94 18.52 -56.46
CA PHE A 98 -150.61 17.99 -55.27
C PHE A 98 -150.73 16.46 -55.34
N GLU A 99 -151.15 15.89 -56.47
CA GLU A 99 -151.20 14.44 -56.66
C GLU A 99 -149.81 13.80 -56.63
N ALA A 100 -148.83 14.40 -57.30
CA ALA A 100 -147.44 13.93 -57.25
C ALA A 100 -146.89 13.95 -55.82
N LEU A 101 -147.22 14.98 -55.04
CA LEU A 101 -146.83 15.08 -53.64
C LEU A 101 -147.50 14.00 -52.78
N LYS A 102 -148.78 13.67 -53.00
CA LYS A 102 -149.43 12.53 -52.31
C LYS A 102 -148.68 11.23 -52.53
N VAL A 103 -148.30 10.94 -53.77
CA VAL A 103 -147.58 9.70 -54.12
C VAL A 103 -146.22 9.66 -53.44
N GLN A 104 -145.45 10.76 -53.54
CA GLN A 104 -144.12 10.87 -52.92
C GLN A 104 -144.18 10.71 -51.41
N ILE A 105 -145.13 11.35 -50.73
CA ILE A 105 -145.21 11.32 -49.27
C ILE A 105 -145.67 9.96 -48.74
N ARG A 106 -146.56 9.25 -49.46
CA ARG A 106 -147.00 7.89 -49.08
C ARG A 106 -145.86 6.88 -49.02
N ALA A 107 -144.86 7.00 -49.91
CA ALA A 107 -143.73 6.08 -49.96
C ALA A 107 -142.92 6.04 -48.64
N TYR A 108 -142.94 7.12 -47.87
CA TYR A 108 -142.23 7.20 -46.58
C TYR A 108 -143.02 6.65 -45.40
N ASN A 109 -144.29 6.29 -45.59
CA ASN A 109 -145.15 5.66 -44.59
C ASN A 109 -145.13 6.38 -43.21
N VAL A 110 -145.06 7.72 -43.24
CA VAL A 110 -144.76 8.58 -42.09
C VAL A 110 -145.75 8.38 -40.95
N ARG A 111 -147.01 8.09 -41.30
CA ARG A 111 -148.12 7.88 -40.37
C ARG A 111 -147.99 6.59 -39.54
N ASN A 112 -147.06 5.71 -39.88
CA ASN A 112 -146.79 4.44 -39.17
C ASN A 112 -145.44 4.43 -38.43
N ILE A 113 -144.73 5.57 -38.32
CA ILE A 113 -143.46 5.67 -37.60
C ILE A 113 -143.75 5.96 -36.12
N SER A 114 -143.30 5.07 -35.22
CA SER A 114 -143.33 5.32 -33.77
C SER A 114 -142.05 6.04 -33.29
N GLU A 115 -142.17 6.92 -32.29
CA GLU A 115 -141.02 7.61 -31.69
C GLU A 115 -139.98 6.63 -31.12
N ARG A 116 -140.43 5.52 -30.52
CA ARG A 116 -139.53 4.46 -29.99
C ARG A 116 -138.62 3.83 -31.05
N GLN A 117 -139.11 3.68 -32.27
CA GLN A 117 -138.29 3.16 -33.37
C GLN A 117 -137.17 4.13 -33.73
N LEU A 118 -137.39 5.44 -33.60
CA LEU A 118 -136.39 6.47 -33.90
C LEU A 118 -135.28 6.48 -32.86
N GLU A 119 -135.63 6.41 -31.57
CA GLU A 119 -134.66 6.31 -30.48
C GLU A 119 -133.81 5.05 -30.63
N PHE A 120 -134.43 3.90 -30.90
CA PHE A 120 -133.71 2.64 -31.09
C PHE A 120 -132.72 2.68 -32.26
N GLU A 121 -133.10 3.30 -33.39
CA GLU A 121 -132.18 3.48 -34.53
C GLU A 121 -130.99 4.40 -34.19
N LYS A 122 -131.21 5.42 -33.36
CA LYS A 122 -130.16 6.33 -32.89
C LYS A 122 -129.15 5.59 -32.00
N GLU A 123 -129.64 4.83 -31.02
CA GLU A 123 -128.80 4.00 -30.15
C GLU A 123 -127.96 2.98 -30.94
N ILE A 124 -128.53 2.35 -31.98
CA ILE A 124 -127.77 1.45 -32.87
C ILE A 124 -126.62 2.18 -33.57
N GLU A 125 -126.82 3.43 -34.00
CA GLU A 125 -125.77 4.22 -34.65
C GLU A 125 -124.65 4.55 -33.66
N GLU A 126 -124.98 4.93 -32.44
CA GLU A 126 -124.00 5.22 -31.38
C GLU A 126 -123.19 3.97 -31.01
N VAL A 127 -123.84 2.81 -30.82
CA VAL A 127 -123.16 1.54 -30.57
C VAL A 127 -122.21 1.16 -31.71
N ARG A 128 -122.60 1.40 -32.97
CA ARG A 128 -121.72 1.14 -34.13
C ARG A 128 -120.49 2.04 -34.14
N LYS A 129 -120.61 3.31 -33.76
CA LYS A 129 -119.47 4.24 -33.65
C LYS A 129 -118.49 3.75 -32.57
N ILE A 130 -119.00 3.45 -31.38
CA ILE A 130 -118.19 2.91 -30.27
C ILE A 130 -117.49 1.61 -30.67
N LYS A 131 -118.17 0.72 -31.38
CA LYS A 131 -117.54 -0.52 -31.87
C LYS A 131 -116.32 -0.25 -32.75
N ILE A 132 -116.41 0.71 -33.67
CA ILE A 132 -115.29 1.05 -34.58
C ILE A 132 -114.14 1.65 -33.78
N GLU A 133 -114.43 2.56 -32.85
CA GLU A 133 -113.42 3.16 -31.96
C GLU A 133 -112.70 2.10 -31.12
N LEU A 134 -113.43 1.13 -30.55
CA LEU A 134 -112.84 0.02 -29.80
C LEU A 134 -111.98 -0.90 -30.68
N GLN A 135 -112.39 -1.13 -31.93
CA GLN A 135 -111.58 -1.92 -32.88
C GLN A 135 -110.28 -1.21 -33.21
N GLN A 136 -110.30 0.11 -33.38
CA GLN A 136 -109.09 0.89 -33.61
C GLN A 136 -108.15 0.84 -32.40
N ILE A 137 -108.67 1.07 -31.19
CA ILE A 137 -107.88 0.97 -29.95
C ILE A 137 -107.25 -0.43 -29.80
N LEU A 138 -107.98 -1.49 -30.17
CA LEU A 138 -107.45 -2.85 -30.12
C LEU A 138 -106.26 -3.07 -31.07
N VAL A 139 -106.30 -2.47 -32.28
CA VAL A 139 -105.19 -2.54 -33.23
C VAL A 139 -103.99 -1.78 -32.69
N GLU A 140 -104.19 -0.53 -32.24
CA GLU A 140 -103.14 0.31 -31.66
C GLU A 140 -102.48 -0.36 -30.43
N SER A 141 -103.28 -1.02 -29.58
CA SER A 141 -102.77 -1.76 -28.42
C SER A 141 -101.93 -2.98 -28.81
N LYS A 142 -102.24 -3.64 -29.93
CA LYS A 142 -101.44 -4.78 -30.42
C LYS A 142 -100.11 -4.32 -30.99
N GLU A 143 -100.11 -3.28 -31.81
CA GLU A 143 -98.89 -2.67 -32.35
C GLU A 143 -97.97 -2.17 -31.23
N LEU A 144 -98.55 -1.57 -30.17
CA LEU A 144 -97.79 -1.14 -29.00
C LEU A 144 -97.14 -2.33 -28.27
N ASN A 145 -97.87 -3.43 -28.08
CA ASN A 145 -97.32 -4.63 -27.43
C ASN A 145 -96.18 -5.24 -28.23
N GLU A 146 -96.31 -5.35 -29.56
CA GLU A 146 -95.22 -5.83 -30.43
C GLU A 146 -93.98 -4.94 -30.30
N SER A 147 -94.15 -3.61 -30.27
CA SER A 147 -93.03 -2.68 -30.06
C SER A 147 -92.39 -2.80 -28.67
N ILE A 148 -93.18 -3.12 -27.64
CA ILE A 148 -92.67 -3.36 -26.28
C ILE A 148 -91.83 -4.64 -26.27
N ASP A 149 -92.31 -5.71 -26.88
CA ASP A 149 -91.60 -7.00 -26.95
C ASP A 149 -90.26 -6.85 -27.68
N GLU A 150 -90.24 -6.18 -28.84
CA GLU A 150 -89.00 -5.90 -29.58
C GLU A 150 -87.98 -5.09 -28.76
N LYS A 151 -88.46 -4.10 -27.98
CA LYS A 151 -87.60 -3.30 -27.10
C LYS A 151 -87.08 -4.12 -25.92
N ASN A 152 -87.89 -4.99 -25.33
CA ASN A 152 -87.48 -5.87 -24.25
C ASN A 152 -86.37 -6.82 -24.71
N ASP A 153 -86.54 -7.46 -25.87
CA ASP A 153 -85.50 -8.33 -26.46
C ASP A 153 -84.19 -7.57 -26.70
N SER A 154 -84.28 -6.32 -27.16
CA SER A 154 -83.12 -5.44 -27.36
C SER A 154 -82.42 -5.08 -26.05
N ILE A 155 -83.19 -4.83 -24.98
CA ILE A 155 -82.67 -4.54 -23.64
C ILE A 155 -82.00 -5.78 -23.06
N GLU A 156 -82.59 -6.95 -23.19
CA GLU A 156 -82.05 -8.21 -22.65
C GLU A 156 -80.69 -8.54 -23.28
N LYS A 157 -80.57 -8.44 -24.61
CA LYS A 157 -79.29 -8.61 -25.32
C LYS A 157 -78.23 -7.61 -24.88
N LYS A 158 -78.61 -6.35 -24.67
CA LYS A 158 -77.69 -5.31 -24.18
C LYS A 158 -77.25 -5.61 -22.75
N LEU A 159 -78.16 -6.11 -21.91
CA LEU A 159 -77.88 -6.45 -20.52
C LEU A 159 -76.89 -7.62 -20.45
N GLU A 160 -77.11 -8.68 -21.23
CA GLU A 160 -76.19 -9.81 -21.37
C GLU A 160 -74.78 -9.36 -21.81
N THR A 161 -74.72 -8.56 -22.89
CA THR A 161 -73.44 -8.00 -23.38
C THR A 161 -72.75 -7.13 -22.33
N SER A 162 -73.51 -6.34 -21.56
CA SER A 162 -72.96 -5.51 -20.49
C SER A 162 -72.42 -6.35 -19.34
N THR A 163 -73.12 -7.42 -18.98
CA THR A 163 -72.67 -8.35 -17.92
C THR A 163 -71.39 -9.06 -18.32
N GLU A 164 -71.27 -9.56 -19.56
CA GLU A 164 -70.03 -10.17 -20.07
C GLU A 164 -68.84 -9.19 -19.97
N LYS A 165 -69.03 -7.96 -20.45
CA LYS A 165 -67.97 -6.93 -20.35
C LYS A 165 -67.60 -6.60 -18.91
N LEU A 166 -68.56 -6.63 -17.99
CA LEU A 166 -68.29 -6.37 -16.57
C LEU A 166 -67.42 -7.49 -15.98
N THR A 167 -67.72 -8.75 -16.31
CA THR A 167 -66.88 -9.89 -15.89
C THR A 167 -65.47 -9.86 -16.48
N GLU A 168 -65.32 -9.40 -17.73
CA GLU A 168 -64.01 -9.19 -18.36
C GLU A 168 -63.20 -8.11 -17.63
N ILE A 169 -63.85 -6.98 -17.30
CA ILE A 169 -63.22 -5.89 -16.55
C ILE A 169 -62.79 -6.35 -15.15
N GLU A 170 -63.62 -7.14 -14.46
CA GLU A 170 -63.28 -7.71 -13.14
C GLU A 170 -62.05 -8.60 -13.23
N SER A 171 -61.95 -9.46 -14.24
CA SER A 171 -60.77 -10.32 -14.46
C SER A 171 -59.51 -9.52 -14.76
N GLU A 172 -59.60 -8.47 -15.58
CA GLU A 172 -58.45 -7.60 -15.87
C GLU A 172 -58.01 -6.79 -14.62
N LEU A 173 -58.95 -6.36 -13.78
CA LEU A 173 -58.64 -5.69 -12.51
C LEU A 173 -57.91 -6.61 -11.53
N GLU A 174 -58.27 -7.89 -11.48
CA GLU A 174 -57.57 -8.89 -10.67
C GLU A 174 -56.11 -9.03 -11.12
N LYS A 175 -55.87 -9.18 -12.43
CA LYS A 175 -54.51 -9.23 -13.01
C LYS A 175 -53.69 -7.98 -12.72
N ILE A 176 -54.31 -6.80 -12.81
CA ILE A 176 -53.65 -5.52 -12.50
C ILE A 176 -53.27 -5.47 -11.02
N THR A 177 -54.11 -6.00 -10.14
CA THR A 177 -53.85 -6.03 -8.69
C THR A 177 -52.69 -6.97 -8.36
N GLU A 178 -52.67 -8.17 -8.94
CA GLU A 178 -51.53 -9.10 -8.81
C GLU A 178 -50.23 -8.45 -9.29
N ARG A 179 -50.26 -7.82 -10.47
CA ARG A 179 -49.07 -7.16 -11.03
C ARG A 179 -48.58 -5.99 -10.20
N LYS A 180 -49.49 -5.26 -9.55
CA LYS A 180 -49.15 -4.18 -8.62
C LYS A 180 -48.41 -4.74 -7.40
N ASP A 181 -48.89 -5.85 -6.84
CA ASP A 181 -48.27 -6.46 -5.66
C ASP A 181 -46.86 -7.01 -5.99
N GLU A 182 -46.69 -7.61 -7.17
CA GLU A 182 -45.35 -8.00 -7.67
C GLU A 182 -44.40 -6.80 -7.80
N LEU A 183 -44.89 -5.65 -8.27
CA LEU A 183 -44.08 -4.44 -8.40
C LEU A 183 -43.67 -3.86 -7.04
N ILE A 184 -44.53 -3.97 -6.02
CA ILE A 184 -44.20 -3.56 -4.65
C ILE A 184 -43.05 -4.43 -4.12
N GLU A 185 -43.15 -5.75 -4.25
CA GLU A 185 -42.08 -6.67 -3.82
C GLU A 185 -40.76 -6.37 -4.55
N GLN A 186 -40.81 -6.17 -5.87
CA GLN A 186 -39.62 -5.77 -6.65
C GLN A 186 -39.03 -4.44 -6.16
N SER A 187 -39.86 -3.46 -5.80
CA SER A 187 -39.38 -2.18 -5.27
C SER A 187 -38.66 -2.34 -3.93
N GLU A 188 -39.21 -3.14 -3.00
CA GLU A 188 -38.60 -3.41 -1.70
C GLU A 188 -37.25 -4.14 -1.83
N THR A 189 -37.16 -5.09 -2.77
CA THR A 189 -35.88 -5.77 -3.06
C THR A 189 -34.83 -4.82 -3.63
N LEU A 190 -35.23 -3.89 -4.50
CA LEU A 190 -34.37 -2.85 -5.07
C LEU A 190 -33.84 -1.91 -3.98
N GLU A 191 -34.68 -1.50 -3.04
CA GLU A 191 -34.28 -0.68 -1.89
C GLU A 191 -33.22 -1.39 -1.04
N THR A 192 -33.46 -2.67 -0.73
CA THR A 192 -32.50 -3.51 0.00
C THR A 192 -31.16 -3.67 -0.74
N ILE A 193 -31.20 -3.83 -2.07
CA ILE A 193 -29.99 -3.91 -2.89
C ILE A 193 -29.23 -2.59 -2.85
N ASN A 194 -29.93 -1.46 -2.94
CA ASN A 194 -29.34 -0.13 -2.93
C ASN A 194 -28.63 0.16 -1.59
N ASP A 195 -29.22 -0.23 -0.46
CA ASP A 195 -28.60 -0.12 0.86
C ASP A 195 -27.32 -0.95 0.96
N LYS A 196 -27.34 -2.20 0.46
CA LYS A 196 -26.13 -3.03 0.37
C LYS A 196 -25.06 -2.40 -0.51
N LEU A 197 -25.45 -1.79 -1.62
CA LEU A 197 -24.54 -1.12 -2.55
C LEU A 197 -23.86 0.10 -1.89
N ASN A 198 -24.61 0.87 -1.10
CA ASN A 198 -24.06 1.98 -0.32
C ASN A 198 -23.07 1.49 0.74
N SER A 199 -23.39 0.42 1.47
CA SER A 199 -22.46 -0.18 2.44
C SER A 199 -21.17 -0.70 1.79
N ILE A 200 -21.28 -1.37 0.64
CA ILE A 200 -20.12 -1.80 -0.15
C ILE A 200 -19.28 -0.61 -0.61
N LYS A 201 -19.93 0.47 -1.05
CA LYS A 201 -19.25 1.70 -1.48
C LYS A 201 -18.47 2.35 -0.34
N GLU A 202 -19.04 2.42 0.85
CA GLU A 202 -18.35 2.93 2.05
C GLU A 202 -17.14 2.06 2.38
N SER A 203 -17.32 0.73 2.45
CA SER A 203 -16.22 -0.21 2.71
C SER A 203 -15.11 -0.14 1.65
N ALA A 204 -15.47 0.05 0.38
CA ALA A 204 -14.51 0.22 -0.70
C ALA A 204 -13.72 1.53 -0.58
N SER A 205 -14.36 2.60 -0.10
CA SER A 205 -13.72 3.88 0.18
C SER A 205 -12.72 3.76 1.33
N ASP A 206 -13.11 3.11 2.43
CA ASP A 206 -12.24 2.88 3.58
C ASP A 206 -11.01 2.04 3.20
N ASN A 207 -11.24 0.95 2.45
CA ASN A 207 -10.15 0.11 1.93
C ASN A 207 -9.20 0.91 1.02
N LEU A 208 -9.71 1.83 0.19
CA LEU A 208 -8.89 2.67 -0.67
C LEU A 208 -7.98 3.59 0.16
N GLU A 209 -8.51 4.16 1.24
CA GLU A 209 -7.76 5.01 2.17
C GLU A 209 -6.65 4.21 2.88
N GLU A 210 -6.96 3.00 3.35
CA GLU A 210 -5.99 2.09 3.98
C GLU A 210 -4.88 1.67 3.01
N ILE A 211 -5.24 1.32 1.77
CA ILE A 211 -4.27 0.99 0.71
C ILE A 211 -3.37 2.19 0.41
N THR A 212 -3.93 3.39 0.34
CA THR A 212 -3.16 4.61 0.06
C THR A 212 -2.18 4.93 1.18
N THR A 213 -2.60 4.74 2.43
CA THR A 213 -1.75 4.89 3.62
C THR A 213 -0.62 3.87 3.61
N SER A 214 -0.95 2.59 3.42
CA SER A 214 0.02 1.49 3.33
C SER A 214 1.04 1.69 2.20
N LEU A 215 0.60 2.18 1.04
CA LEU A 215 1.48 2.51 -0.08
C LEU A 215 2.46 3.64 0.27
N THR A 216 1.98 4.65 1.00
CA THR A 216 2.81 5.78 1.45
C THR A 216 3.88 5.32 2.43
N GLU A 217 3.50 4.49 3.41
CA GLU A 217 4.44 3.88 4.35
C GLU A 217 5.45 2.97 3.65
N SER A 218 4.99 2.13 2.71
CA SER A 218 5.85 1.25 1.92
C SER A 218 6.91 2.05 1.13
N LYS A 219 6.53 3.15 0.47
CA LYS A 219 7.47 4.07 -0.19
C LYS A 219 8.43 4.75 0.80
N GLY A 220 7.97 5.05 2.02
CA GLY A 220 8.82 5.55 3.09
C GLY A 220 9.89 4.53 3.49
N ASN A 221 9.48 3.28 3.68
CA ASN A 221 10.37 2.17 4.02
C ASN A 221 11.36 1.86 2.88
N GLU A 222 10.93 1.92 1.62
CA GLU A 222 11.81 1.76 0.45
C GLU A 222 12.96 2.78 0.48
N LYS A 223 12.67 4.05 0.78
CA LYS A 223 13.70 5.10 0.92
C LYS A 223 14.66 4.82 2.07
N LEU A 224 14.15 4.34 3.22
CA LEU A 224 14.98 3.97 4.36
C LEU A 224 15.90 2.79 4.04
N ILE A 225 15.38 1.75 3.39
CA ILE A 225 16.14 0.58 2.94
C ILE A 225 17.22 1.00 1.95
N THR A 226 16.88 1.86 0.98
CA THR A 226 17.85 2.38 0.00
C THR A 226 18.97 3.17 0.68
N SER A 227 18.62 4.04 1.64
CA SER A 227 19.61 4.78 2.43
C SER A 227 20.50 3.87 3.28
N PHE A 228 19.92 2.82 3.86
CA PHE A 228 20.66 1.81 4.62
C PHE A 228 21.62 1.03 3.72
N ALA A 229 21.16 0.57 2.55
CA ALA A 229 21.98 -0.14 1.57
C ALA A 229 23.18 0.70 1.12
N ASN A 230 22.96 1.99 0.82
CA ASN A 230 24.05 2.92 0.47
C ASN A 230 25.07 3.06 1.61
N LYS A 231 24.61 3.17 2.87
CA LYS A 231 25.51 3.24 4.03
C LYS A 231 26.31 1.96 4.25
N VAL A 232 25.71 0.79 3.99
CA VAL A 232 26.42 -0.50 4.05
C VAL A 232 27.51 -0.54 3.00
N GLN A 233 27.19 -0.16 1.76
CA GLN A 233 28.16 -0.11 0.66
C GLN A 233 29.32 0.85 0.96
N ASP A 234 29.04 2.02 1.53
CA ASP A 234 30.09 2.98 1.94
C ASP A 234 30.97 2.43 3.07
N ARG A 235 30.40 1.65 4.00
CA ARG A 235 31.18 1.00 5.07
C ARG A 235 32.03 -0.15 4.54
N GLU A 236 31.52 -0.91 3.59
CA GLU A 236 32.26 -1.99 2.92
C GLU A 236 33.49 -1.43 2.22
N LYS A 237 33.35 -0.33 1.44
CA LYS A 237 34.50 0.37 0.84
C LYS A 237 35.54 0.81 1.88
N LYS A 238 35.11 1.34 3.02
CA LYS A 238 36.02 1.74 4.11
C LYS A 238 36.72 0.55 4.77
N LEU A 239 36.05 -0.61 4.84
CA LEU A 239 36.66 -1.84 5.33
C LEU A 239 37.71 -2.36 4.35
N ASP A 240 37.44 -2.33 3.05
CA ASP A 240 38.42 -2.68 2.01
C ASP A 240 39.67 -1.78 2.08
N GLU A 241 39.47 -0.46 2.23
CA GLU A 241 40.57 0.49 2.44
C GLU A 241 41.38 0.19 3.71
N LEU A 242 40.69 -0.16 4.81
CA LEU A 242 41.34 -0.53 6.06
C LEU A 242 42.14 -1.82 5.91
N GLU A 243 41.59 -2.84 5.24
CA GLU A 243 42.26 -4.11 4.97
C GLU A 243 43.53 -3.90 4.14
N GLN A 244 43.46 -3.11 3.06
CA GLN A 244 44.63 -2.75 2.26
C GLN A 244 45.70 -2.04 3.10
N ASN A 245 45.31 -1.07 3.94
CA ASN A 245 46.22 -0.36 4.82
C ASN A 245 46.86 -1.29 5.86
N THR A 246 46.08 -2.20 6.45
CA THR A 246 46.60 -3.21 7.40
C THR A 246 47.59 -4.14 6.72
N ASN A 247 47.28 -4.64 5.52
CA ASN A 247 48.19 -5.49 4.76
C ASN A 247 49.51 -4.76 4.44
N SER A 248 49.45 -3.51 3.93
CA SER A 248 50.65 -2.71 3.69
C SER A 248 51.47 -2.47 4.96
N ASN A 249 50.80 -2.22 6.09
CA ASN A 249 51.49 -1.99 7.36
C ASN A 249 52.16 -3.28 7.88
N ASN A 250 51.52 -4.44 7.69
CA ASN A 250 52.10 -5.74 8.04
C ASN A 250 53.35 -6.05 7.20
N GLU A 251 53.34 -5.74 5.90
CA GLU A 251 54.52 -5.86 5.04
C GLU A 251 55.67 -4.99 5.55
N LYS A 252 55.42 -3.71 5.81
CA LYS A 252 56.41 -2.78 6.40
C LYS A 252 56.94 -3.27 7.74
N LEU A 253 56.07 -3.80 8.60
CA LEU A 253 56.48 -4.34 9.89
C LEU A 253 57.40 -5.56 9.73
N SER A 254 57.10 -6.44 8.75
CA SER A 254 57.97 -7.56 8.42
C SER A 254 59.33 -7.10 7.90
N GLU A 255 59.39 -6.04 7.08
CA GLU A 255 60.65 -5.44 6.62
C GLU A 255 61.46 -4.88 7.80
N TYR A 256 60.82 -4.11 8.70
CA TYR A 256 61.48 -3.56 9.89
C TYR A 256 62.03 -4.66 10.81
N ILE A 257 61.32 -5.77 10.99
CA ILE A 257 61.81 -6.90 11.80
C ILE A 257 63.09 -7.48 11.18
N LYS A 258 63.12 -7.69 9.85
CA LYS A 258 64.31 -8.20 9.13
C LYS A 258 65.49 -7.23 9.22
N GLU A 259 65.25 -5.93 9.05
CA GLU A 259 66.29 -4.91 9.21
C GLU A 259 66.84 -4.91 10.64
N ARG A 260 65.96 -4.95 11.65
CA ARG A 260 66.35 -5.00 13.06
C ARG A 260 67.20 -6.22 13.36
N GLU A 261 66.81 -7.42 12.91
CA GLU A 261 67.60 -8.65 13.08
C GLU A 261 68.98 -8.54 12.45
N THR A 262 69.07 -7.93 11.26
CA THR A 262 70.34 -7.71 10.55
C THR A 262 71.26 -6.76 11.33
N ILE A 263 70.73 -5.64 11.82
CA ILE A 263 71.48 -4.67 12.63
C ILE A 263 71.95 -5.30 13.94
N LEU A 264 71.11 -6.10 14.60
CA LEU A 264 71.45 -6.77 15.86
C LEU A 264 72.58 -7.79 15.66
N LYS A 265 72.57 -8.52 14.54
CA LYS A 265 73.67 -9.40 14.16
C LYS A 265 74.97 -8.62 13.95
N GLN A 266 74.93 -7.53 13.19
CA GLN A 266 76.10 -6.67 12.96
C GLN A 266 76.64 -6.06 14.26
N ALA A 267 75.78 -5.61 15.16
CA ALA A 267 76.18 -5.06 16.46
C ALA A 267 76.87 -6.12 17.33
N ASN A 268 76.36 -7.35 17.38
CA ASN A 268 76.98 -8.44 18.13
C ASN A 268 78.35 -8.84 17.55
N GLU A 269 78.49 -8.89 16.22
CA GLU A 269 79.77 -9.16 15.57
C GLU A 269 80.83 -8.09 15.92
N LEU A 270 80.43 -6.81 15.95
CA LEU A 270 81.30 -5.69 16.32
C LEU A 270 81.74 -5.72 17.80
N ILE A 271 80.84 -6.13 18.71
CA ILE A 271 81.16 -6.29 20.14
C ILE A 271 82.20 -7.40 20.33
N GLU A 272 82.06 -8.54 19.64
CA GLU A 272 83.02 -9.64 19.73
C GLU A 272 84.38 -9.30 19.10
N SER A 273 84.40 -8.58 17.98
CA SER A 273 85.67 -8.10 17.41
C SER A 273 86.40 -7.14 18.36
N SER A 274 85.66 -6.28 19.06
CA SER A 274 86.23 -5.31 20.00
C SER A 274 86.83 -5.97 21.24
N LYS A 275 86.18 -7.01 21.80
CA LYS A 275 86.71 -7.79 22.93
C LYS A 275 88.00 -8.53 22.58
N LYS A 276 88.07 -9.14 21.39
CA LYS A 276 89.27 -9.84 20.92
C LYS A 276 90.47 -8.90 20.79
N ALA A 277 90.26 -7.69 20.25
CA ALA A 277 91.33 -6.69 20.12
C ALA A 277 91.90 -6.24 21.48
N LEU A 278 91.06 -6.09 22.51
CA LEU A 278 91.46 -5.64 23.85
C LEU A 278 92.30 -6.68 24.62
N ASN A 279 91.93 -7.96 24.54
CA ASN A 279 92.65 -9.05 25.23
C ASN A 279 94.03 -9.34 24.59
N TYR A 280 94.14 -9.28 23.26
CA TYR A 280 95.41 -9.57 22.57
C TYR A 280 96.47 -8.48 22.80
N THR A 281 96.10 -7.20 22.76
CA THR A 281 97.07 -6.09 22.83
C THR A 281 97.66 -5.86 24.23
N THR A 282 96.87 -6.07 25.29
CA THR A 282 97.32 -5.80 26.67
C THR A 282 98.25 -6.88 27.22
N ALA A 283 97.99 -8.14 26.86
CA ALA A 283 98.74 -9.31 27.33
C ALA A 283 100.12 -9.46 26.67
N GLU A 284 100.19 -9.14 25.38
CA GLU A 284 101.41 -9.26 24.58
C GLU A 284 102.38 -8.12 24.90
N GLY A 285 101.90 -6.89 25.10
CA GLY A 285 102.76 -5.72 25.37
C GLY A 285 103.57 -5.79 26.65
N ILE A 286 102.96 -6.16 27.79
CA ILE A 286 103.67 -6.22 29.09
C ILE A 286 104.66 -7.39 29.12
N SER A 287 104.26 -8.57 28.64
CA SER A 287 105.14 -9.75 28.65
C SER A 287 106.29 -9.67 27.64
N ALA A 288 106.09 -9.01 26.49
CA ALA A 288 107.15 -8.77 25.51
C ALA A 288 108.26 -7.86 26.04
N SER A 289 107.90 -6.80 26.78
CA SER A 289 108.91 -5.88 27.36
C SER A 289 109.84 -6.56 28.39
N PHE A 290 109.32 -7.48 29.20
CA PHE A 290 110.16 -8.30 30.10
C PHE A 290 110.97 -9.35 29.35
N GLN A 291 110.44 -9.91 28.26
CA GLN A 291 111.17 -10.86 27.42
C GLN A 291 112.37 -10.19 26.72
N GLU A 292 112.21 -8.95 26.26
CA GLU A 292 113.30 -8.16 25.68
C GLU A 292 114.41 -7.86 26.72
N GLN A 293 114.04 -7.42 27.93
CA GLN A 293 115.01 -7.18 29.01
C GLN A 293 115.70 -8.45 29.50
N TYR A 294 114.99 -9.58 29.54
CA TYR A 294 115.56 -10.89 29.83
C TYR A 294 116.61 -11.27 28.77
N ASN A 295 116.29 -11.15 27.49
CA ASN A 295 117.22 -11.47 26.40
C ASN A 295 118.47 -10.57 26.43
N ASN A 296 118.29 -9.28 26.68
CA ASN A 296 119.40 -8.32 26.72
C ASN A 296 120.32 -8.56 27.94
N SER A 297 119.74 -8.98 29.07
CA SER A 297 120.49 -9.33 30.28
C SER A 297 121.16 -10.71 30.19
N ASN A 298 120.55 -11.67 29.49
CA ASN A 298 121.06 -13.04 29.30
C ASN A 298 122.12 -13.15 28.19
N ASN A 299 122.92 -12.10 27.99
CA ASN A 299 123.95 -12.10 26.96
C ASN A 299 125.18 -12.91 27.41
N TRP A 300 125.32 -14.10 26.83
CA TRP A 300 126.41 -15.04 27.12
C TRP A 300 127.81 -14.42 27.04
N LYS A 301 128.01 -13.42 26.18
CA LYS A 301 129.31 -12.72 26.06
C LYS A 301 129.67 -11.94 27.32
N ILE A 302 128.69 -11.30 27.98
CA ILE A 302 128.90 -10.52 29.20
C ILE A 302 129.13 -11.49 30.38
N PHE A 303 128.32 -12.54 30.45
CA PHE A 303 128.40 -13.59 31.47
C PHE A 303 129.74 -14.35 31.41
N GLY A 304 130.17 -14.71 30.20
CA GLY A 304 131.43 -15.38 29.94
C GLY A 304 132.65 -14.48 30.17
N SER A 305 132.54 -13.17 29.93
CA SER A 305 133.63 -12.21 30.17
C SER A 305 134.02 -12.13 31.66
N TRP A 306 133.04 -12.15 32.58
CA TRP A 306 133.32 -12.16 34.02
C TRP A 306 133.96 -13.46 34.51
N ILE A 307 133.50 -14.61 34.00
CA ILE A 307 134.13 -15.91 34.29
C ILE A 307 135.57 -15.94 33.75
N PHE A 308 135.76 -15.50 32.51
CA PHE A 308 137.08 -15.47 31.87
C PHE A 308 138.05 -14.54 32.60
N GLY A 309 137.58 -13.36 33.03
CA GLY A 309 138.35 -12.43 33.86
C GLY A 309 138.80 -13.06 35.19
N ALA A 310 137.92 -13.79 35.87
CA ALA A 310 138.27 -14.49 37.11
C ALA A 310 139.33 -15.59 36.88
N VAL A 311 139.23 -16.34 35.77
CA VAL A 311 140.22 -17.36 35.38
C VAL A 311 141.58 -16.75 35.09
N ILE A 312 141.63 -15.63 34.36
CA ILE A 312 142.88 -14.91 34.08
C ILE A 312 143.54 -14.43 35.38
N CYS A 313 142.76 -13.84 36.29
CA CYS A 313 143.29 -13.40 37.58
C CYS A 313 143.89 -14.54 38.40
N LEU A 314 143.21 -15.70 38.45
CA LEU A 314 143.72 -16.90 39.13
C LEU A 314 145.02 -17.43 38.50
N LEU A 315 145.09 -17.50 37.17
CA LEU A 315 146.30 -17.89 36.46
C LEU A 315 147.43 -16.88 36.71
N GLY A 316 147.12 -15.59 36.76
CA GLY A 316 148.06 -14.54 37.15
C GLY A 316 148.62 -14.74 38.56
N THR A 317 147.77 -15.09 39.54
CA THR A 317 148.22 -15.42 40.91
C THR A 317 149.16 -16.62 40.91
N ILE A 318 148.85 -17.68 40.16
CA ILE A 318 149.68 -18.89 40.07
C ILE A 318 151.03 -18.56 39.40
N ALA A 319 151.02 -17.82 38.30
CA ALA A 319 152.23 -17.42 37.58
C ALA A 319 153.15 -16.53 38.44
N LEU A 320 152.58 -15.56 39.16
CA LEU A 320 153.30 -14.74 40.12
C LEU A 320 153.89 -15.60 41.26
N GLY A 321 153.14 -16.58 41.76
CA GLY A 321 153.62 -17.51 42.79
C GLY A 321 154.84 -18.33 42.32
N ILE A 322 154.79 -18.86 41.10
CA ILE A 322 155.92 -19.60 40.49
C ILE A 322 157.14 -18.68 40.28
N TRP A 323 156.92 -17.45 39.83
CA TRP A 323 157.98 -16.46 39.61
C TRP A 323 158.70 -16.10 40.91
N ILE A 324 157.95 -15.95 42.00
CA ILE A 324 158.48 -15.71 43.35
C ILE A 324 159.35 -16.87 43.83
N LEU A 325 158.93 -18.12 43.62
CA LEU A 325 159.64 -19.31 44.11
C LEU A 325 160.95 -19.62 43.37
N LYS A 326 161.07 -19.22 42.10
CA LYS A 326 162.23 -19.58 41.25
C LYS A 326 163.42 -18.61 41.40
N THR A 327 163.22 -17.44 41.99
CA THR A 327 164.25 -16.41 42.15
C THR A 327 164.97 -16.57 43.48
N LYS A 328 166.28 -16.84 43.45
CA LYS A 328 167.17 -16.78 44.62
C LYS A 328 167.75 -15.37 44.69
N ASP A 329 167.12 -14.49 45.44
CA ASP A 329 167.66 -13.16 45.74
C ASP A 329 168.11 -13.14 47.21
N ASP A 330 169.36 -12.75 47.48
CA ASP A 330 169.95 -12.67 48.82
C ASP A 330 169.39 -11.49 49.66
N ASN A 331 168.37 -10.78 49.17
CA ASN A 331 167.81 -9.59 49.80
C ASN A 331 166.34 -9.79 50.23
N ILE A 332 166.14 -9.99 51.54
CA ILE A 332 164.84 -10.29 52.17
C ILE A 332 163.77 -9.22 51.88
N GLY A 333 164.15 -7.95 51.74
CA GLY A 333 163.22 -6.87 51.44
C GLY A 333 162.53 -7.00 50.07
N ILE A 334 163.23 -7.55 49.07
CA ILE A 334 162.69 -7.75 47.71
C ILE A 334 161.70 -8.93 47.71
N LEU A 335 161.96 -9.98 48.50
CA LEU A 335 161.08 -11.15 48.61
C LEU A 335 159.71 -10.79 49.22
N ILE A 336 159.73 -9.99 50.30
CA ILE A 336 158.50 -9.51 50.98
C ILE A 336 157.69 -8.60 50.07
N GLY A 337 158.35 -7.69 49.33
CA GLY A 337 157.69 -6.83 48.35
C GLY A 337 156.95 -7.62 47.27
N ARG A 338 157.51 -8.75 46.81
CA ARG A 338 156.86 -9.62 45.82
C ARG A 338 155.69 -10.43 46.40
N ILE A 339 155.77 -10.93 47.64
CA ILE A 339 154.65 -11.64 48.28
C ILE A 339 153.45 -10.71 48.50
N SER A 340 153.68 -9.44 48.81
CA SER A 340 152.65 -8.41 48.97
C SER A 340 151.82 -8.14 47.69
N LEU A 341 152.28 -8.59 46.51
CA LEU A 341 151.57 -8.44 45.23
C LEU A 341 150.51 -9.54 44.97
N LEU A 342 150.54 -10.67 45.68
CA LEU A 342 149.59 -11.79 45.48
C LEU A 342 148.11 -11.47 45.85
N PRO A 343 147.79 -10.64 46.86
CA PRO A 343 146.41 -10.31 47.20
C PRO A 343 145.65 -9.57 46.09
N LEU A 344 146.33 -8.80 45.24
CA LEU A 344 145.71 -7.99 44.18
C LEU A 344 144.89 -8.83 43.17
N PRO A 345 145.46 -9.87 42.53
CA PRO A 345 144.70 -10.73 41.62
C PRO A 345 143.60 -11.56 42.35
N ILE A 346 143.78 -11.88 43.63
CA ILE A 346 142.75 -12.58 44.43
C ILE A 346 141.51 -11.69 44.62
N ILE A 347 141.71 -10.41 44.98
CA ILE A 347 140.62 -9.42 45.08
C ILE A 347 139.93 -9.23 43.73
N GLY A 348 140.70 -9.20 42.64
CA GLY A 348 140.18 -9.15 41.27
C GLY A 348 139.26 -10.34 40.93
N ALA A 349 139.65 -11.56 41.31
CA ALA A 349 138.83 -12.75 41.14
C ALA A 349 137.52 -12.69 41.97
N ILE A 350 137.58 -12.23 43.23
CA ILE A 350 136.41 -12.08 44.11
C ILE A 350 135.44 -11.04 43.54
N PHE A 351 135.95 -9.92 43.02
CA PHE A 351 135.12 -8.90 42.38
C PHE A 351 134.36 -9.46 41.17
N CYS A 352 135.05 -10.23 40.31
CA CYS A 352 134.42 -10.88 39.16
C CYS A 352 133.31 -11.87 39.57
N ALA A 353 133.54 -12.67 40.63
CA ALA A 353 132.54 -13.60 41.15
C ALA A 353 131.30 -12.88 41.73
N ASN A 354 131.49 -11.75 42.40
CA ASN A 354 130.40 -10.94 42.94
C ASN A 354 129.56 -10.29 41.82
N GLN A 355 130.20 -9.79 40.76
CA GLN A 355 129.48 -9.22 39.62
C GLN A 355 128.70 -10.26 38.82
N TYR A 356 129.29 -11.45 38.65
CA TYR A 356 128.60 -12.59 38.06
C TYR A 356 127.31 -12.95 38.82
N THR A 357 127.39 -13.02 40.15
CA THR A 357 126.23 -13.33 41.00
C THR A 357 125.14 -12.26 40.90
N LYS A 358 125.51 -10.98 40.82
CA LYS A 358 124.56 -9.88 40.60
C LYS A 358 123.83 -10.00 39.26
N GLN A 359 124.56 -10.25 38.16
CA GLN A 359 123.94 -10.41 36.85
C GLN A 359 123.00 -11.61 36.79
N LYS A 360 123.37 -12.74 37.39
CA LYS A 360 122.51 -13.92 37.44
C LYS A 360 121.18 -13.64 38.16
N ASN A 361 121.23 -12.95 39.29
CA ASN A 361 120.01 -12.60 40.04
C ASN A 361 119.08 -11.69 39.22
N ILE A 362 119.62 -10.73 38.46
CA ILE A 362 118.84 -9.85 37.58
C ILE A 362 118.14 -10.66 36.47
N ILE A 363 118.84 -11.60 35.84
CA ILE A 363 118.29 -12.47 34.79
C ILE A 363 117.15 -13.33 35.34
N GLU A 364 117.35 -13.95 36.51
CA GLU A 364 116.31 -14.77 37.16
C GLU A 364 115.07 -13.94 37.53
N ASP A 365 115.25 -12.68 37.94
CA ASP A 365 114.14 -11.78 38.25
C ASP A 365 113.32 -11.39 37.02
N TYR A 366 113.98 -11.05 35.90
CA TYR A 366 113.29 -10.76 34.65
C TYR A 366 112.58 -11.99 34.07
N ALA A 367 113.16 -13.18 34.20
CA ALA A 367 112.51 -14.43 33.79
C ALA A 367 111.23 -14.68 34.61
N TYR A 368 111.29 -14.49 35.93
CA TYR A 368 110.14 -14.63 36.81
C TYR A 368 109.02 -13.63 36.47
N LYS A 369 109.37 -12.35 36.25
CA LYS A 369 108.41 -11.30 35.85
C LYS A 369 107.76 -11.57 34.50
N MET A 370 108.52 -12.05 33.51
CA MET A 370 107.99 -12.44 32.20
C MET A 370 106.94 -13.55 32.35
N VAL A 371 107.24 -14.61 33.10
CA VAL A 371 106.31 -15.73 33.32
C VAL A 371 105.07 -15.27 34.07
N LEU A 372 105.24 -14.43 35.11
CA LEU A 372 104.13 -13.87 35.87
C LEU A 372 103.22 -13.00 34.97
N SER A 373 103.77 -12.12 34.13
CA SER A 373 102.98 -11.31 33.20
C SER A 373 102.20 -12.14 32.18
N LYS A 374 102.77 -13.24 31.66
CA LYS A 374 102.03 -14.17 30.78
C LYS A 374 100.90 -14.89 31.53
N ALA A 375 101.14 -15.27 32.78
CA ALA A 375 100.16 -15.98 33.61
C ALA A 375 99.01 -15.09 34.10
N ILE A 376 99.26 -13.80 34.41
CA ILE A 376 98.24 -12.84 34.86
C ILE A 376 97.04 -12.82 33.92
N VAL A 377 97.26 -12.87 32.61
CA VAL A 377 96.20 -12.79 31.61
C VAL A 377 95.40 -14.09 31.55
N GLY A 378 96.08 -15.25 31.59
CA GLY A 378 95.41 -16.55 31.55
C GLY A 378 94.55 -16.80 32.80
N PHE A 379 95.02 -16.38 33.98
CA PHE A 379 94.27 -16.53 35.23
C PHE A 379 93.20 -15.44 35.43
N SER A 380 93.42 -14.22 34.92
CA SER A 380 92.41 -13.14 35.01
C SER A 380 91.13 -13.49 34.25
N GLU A 381 91.24 -14.12 33.08
CA GLU A 381 90.07 -14.62 32.33
C GLU A 381 89.32 -15.72 33.08
N GLN A 382 90.02 -16.65 33.74
CA GLN A 382 89.37 -17.71 34.52
C GLN A 382 88.69 -17.18 35.78
N LEU A 383 89.32 -16.26 36.51
CA LEU A 383 88.77 -15.68 37.73
C LEU A 383 87.54 -14.78 37.45
N LYS A 384 87.52 -14.05 36.32
CA LYS A 384 86.36 -13.24 35.93
C LYS A 384 85.16 -14.08 35.47
N LYS A 385 85.38 -15.29 34.94
CA LYS A 385 84.33 -16.18 34.45
C LYS A 385 83.63 -16.99 35.54
N ASN A 386 84.30 -17.21 36.68
CA ASN A 386 83.86 -18.09 37.76
C ASN A 386 83.57 -17.37 39.10
N GLY A 387 83.71 -16.05 39.17
CA GLY A 387 83.55 -15.29 40.42
C GLY A 387 82.09 -14.99 40.80
N THR A 388 81.74 -15.24 42.06
CA THR A 388 80.51 -14.78 42.72
C THR A 388 80.60 -13.31 43.15
N ASP A 389 79.45 -12.64 43.28
CA ASP A 389 79.28 -11.18 43.46
C ASP A 389 80.28 -10.54 44.43
N GLY A 390 81.08 -9.60 43.90
CA GLY A 390 82.06 -8.80 44.64
C GLY A 390 83.41 -8.65 43.92
N ASN A 391 83.80 -9.63 43.09
CA ASN A 391 85.05 -9.62 42.30
C ASN A 391 86.33 -9.34 43.13
N GLU A 392 86.27 -9.48 44.46
CA GLU A 392 87.35 -9.13 45.38
C GLU A 392 88.58 -10.02 45.15
N GLU A 393 88.39 -11.31 44.85
CA GLU A 393 89.47 -12.26 44.55
C GLU A 393 90.20 -11.90 43.25
N TYR A 394 89.47 -11.51 42.21
CA TYR A 394 90.05 -11.02 40.95
C TYR A 394 90.88 -9.76 41.19
N VAL A 395 90.32 -8.79 41.93
CA VAL A 395 91.02 -7.54 42.26
C VAL A 395 92.26 -7.79 43.12
N HIS A 396 92.16 -8.68 44.12
CA HIS A 396 93.27 -9.06 44.99
C HIS A 396 94.39 -9.76 44.23
N TYR A 397 94.06 -10.67 43.30
CA TYR A 397 95.04 -11.36 42.46
C TYR A 397 95.79 -10.38 41.54
N ILE A 398 95.06 -9.53 40.80
CA ILE A 398 95.67 -8.53 39.92
C ILE A 398 96.53 -7.53 40.70
N LYS A 399 96.06 -7.05 41.86
CA LYS A 399 96.82 -6.13 42.72
C LYS A 399 98.11 -6.76 43.23
N THR A 400 98.05 -8.00 43.72
CA THR A 400 99.22 -8.74 44.20
C THR A 400 100.23 -8.97 43.09
N ALA A 401 99.77 -9.37 41.90
CA ALA A 401 100.65 -9.62 40.76
C ALA A 401 101.30 -8.34 40.23
N LEU A 402 100.58 -7.21 40.20
CA LEU A 402 101.14 -5.91 39.84
C LEU A 402 102.17 -5.41 40.86
N ILE A 403 101.91 -5.58 42.16
CA ILE A 403 102.88 -5.27 43.22
C ILE A 403 104.16 -6.08 43.03
N GLU A 404 104.05 -7.37 42.70
CA GLU A 404 105.21 -8.24 42.51
C GLU A 404 106.04 -7.84 41.27
N ILE A 405 105.39 -7.44 40.18
CA ILE A 405 106.07 -6.97 38.97
C ILE A 405 106.87 -5.68 39.21
N HIS A 406 106.40 -4.78 40.10
CA HIS A 406 107.02 -3.49 40.37
C HIS A 406 108.17 -3.52 41.41
N LYS A 407 108.52 -4.68 41.97
CA LYS A 407 109.63 -4.80 42.95
C LYS A 407 111.01 -4.72 42.29
N ASP A 408 112.00 -4.18 43.01
CA ASP A 408 113.38 -3.97 42.54
C ASP A 408 114.13 -5.32 42.25
N PRO A 409 114.76 -5.50 41.07
CA PRO A 409 115.52 -6.70 40.70
C PRO A 409 116.71 -7.04 41.61
N LEU A 410 117.28 -6.07 42.33
CA LEU A 410 118.51 -6.22 43.11
C LEU A 410 118.30 -6.47 44.61
N ARG A 411 117.08 -6.84 45.03
CA ARG A 411 116.77 -7.13 46.43
C ARG A 411 117.53 -8.34 46.98
N LYS A 412 118.04 -8.24 48.21
CA LYS A 412 118.46 -9.40 49.01
C LYS A 412 117.22 -10.25 49.31
N ARG A 413 117.08 -11.40 48.64
CA ARG A 413 116.09 -12.40 49.01
C ARG A 413 116.48 -12.94 50.39
N GLU A 414 115.60 -12.80 51.38
CA GLU A 414 115.84 -13.34 52.72
C GLU A 414 116.07 -14.85 52.60
N LYS A 415 117.34 -15.26 52.71
CA LYS A 415 117.71 -16.67 52.81
C LYS A 415 117.62 -17.08 54.27
N THR A 416 116.62 -17.88 54.57
CA THR A 416 116.52 -18.66 55.79
C THR A 416 117.75 -19.60 55.91
N LYS A 417 118.39 -19.58 57.09
CA LYS A 417 119.48 -20.45 57.59
C LYS A 417 120.94 -20.18 57.16
N GLN A 418 121.60 -19.45 58.08
CA GLN A 418 122.97 -19.60 58.61
C GLN A 418 123.94 -20.55 57.89
N THR A 419 125.03 -20.00 57.36
CA THR A 419 126.38 -20.46 57.71
C THR A 419 127.33 -19.26 57.57
N GLU A 420 127.97 -18.89 58.67
CA GLU A 420 128.98 -17.83 58.75
C GLU A 420 130.21 -18.22 57.92
N THR A 421 130.49 -17.47 56.86
CA THR A 421 131.84 -17.35 56.32
C THR A 421 132.31 -15.93 56.59
N LYS A 422 133.16 -15.84 57.61
CA LYS A 422 133.93 -14.66 58.02
C LYS A 422 134.47 -13.93 56.78
N ASP A 423 134.06 -12.68 56.58
CA ASP A 423 134.84 -11.76 55.77
C ASP A 423 136.15 -11.49 56.52
N THR A 424 137.14 -12.33 56.23
CA THR A 424 138.52 -12.21 56.71
C THR A 424 139.14 -10.91 56.20
N ASN A 425 139.09 -9.91 57.08
CA ASN A 425 140.22 -9.09 57.51
C ASN A 425 141.18 -8.54 56.43
N PHE A 426 140.75 -7.45 55.80
CA PHE A 426 141.67 -6.41 55.29
C PHE A 426 142.47 -5.74 56.43
N LYS A 427 141.92 -5.74 57.65
CA LYS A 427 142.60 -5.25 58.87
C LYS A 427 143.77 -6.15 59.29
N ASP A 428 143.65 -7.48 59.22
CA ASP A 428 144.76 -8.40 59.58
C ASP A 428 145.90 -8.32 58.56
N LEU A 429 145.59 -8.10 57.28
CA LEU A 429 146.62 -7.88 56.24
C LEU A 429 147.38 -6.57 56.46
N ILE A 430 146.70 -5.51 56.91
CA ILE A 430 147.34 -4.24 57.31
C ILE A 430 148.18 -4.45 58.58
N GLU A 431 147.68 -5.20 59.56
CA GLU A 431 148.39 -5.46 60.83
C GLU A 431 149.64 -6.32 60.63
N VAL A 432 149.60 -7.30 59.71
CA VAL A 432 150.78 -8.11 59.33
C VAL A 432 151.79 -7.25 58.55
N ALA A 433 151.34 -6.38 57.65
CA ALA A 433 152.22 -5.45 56.95
C ALA A 433 152.89 -4.43 57.90
N GLU A 434 152.16 -3.91 58.90
CA GLU A 434 152.72 -3.02 59.92
C GLU A 434 153.72 -3.72 60.86
N ARG A 435 153.48 -4.99 61.23
CA ARG A 435 154.43 -5.77 62.04
C ARG A 435 155.73 -6.07 61.30
N ILE A 436 155.67 -6.33 60.00
CA ILE A 436 156.86 -6.57 59.18
C ILE A 436 157.70 -5.28 59.04
N VAL A 437 157.06 -4.12 58.88
CA VAL A 437 157.77 -2.81 58.81
C VAL A 437 158.45 -2.45 60.14
N LYS A 438 157.87 -2.81 61.29
CA LYS A 438 158.48 -2.54 62.61
C LYS A 438 159.71 -3.42 62.91
N LEU A 439 159.79 -4.63 62.37
CA LEU A 439 160.95 -5.52 62.56
C LEU A 439 162.19 -5.07 61.76
N THR A 440 162.02 -4.25 60.72
CA THR A 440 163.11 -3.68 59.91
C THR A 440 163.72 -2.38 60.43
N LYS A 441 163.33 -1.89 61.63
CA LYS A 441 163.80 -0.60 62.19
C LYS A 441 164.62 -0.70 63.49
N VAL A 442 165.21 -1.85 63.80
CA VAL A 442 166.19 -1.97 64.89
C VAL A 442 167.46 -2.63 64.33
N GLU A 443 168.48 -1.78 64.20
CA GLU A 443 169.83 -1.91 63.59
C GLU A 443 169.93 -1.93 62.06
#